data_AF-A0A832LT49-F1
#
_entry.id   AF-A0A832LT49-F1
#
_cell.length_a   1.000
_cell.length_b   1.000
_cell.length_c   1.000
_cell.angle_alpha   90.00
_cell.angle_beta   90.00
_cell.angle_gamma   90.00
#
_symmetry.space_group_name_H-M   'P 1'
#
loop_
_entity.id
_entity.type
_entity.pdbx_description
1 polymer ?
#
loop_
_entity_poly.entity_id
_entity_poly.type
_entity_poly.pdbx_seq_one_letter_code
_entity_poly.pdbx_strand_id
1 'polypeptide(L)'
;GYSTPYMLPSVAQGNGRGGSADGDFDPLFVEAARIVVHAQQGSTSLLQRRLRIGYSRAARIIDQLESAGIVGPFDGSKARQVLIESDAELDMRLGQLGLT
;
A
#
# COMPACT_ATOMS: atom_id res chain seq x y z
N GLY A 1 36.16 25.89 21.65
CA GLY A 1 34.71 25.59 21.64
C GLY A 1 34.15 26.04 20.31
N TYR A 2 33.26 25.26 19.71
CA TYR A 2 32.64 25.60 18.43
C TYR A 2 31.50 26.61 18.65
N SER A 3 31.63 27.79 18.04
CA SER A 3 30.76 28.96 18.31
C SER A 3 29.51 29.05 17.42
N THR A 4 29.29 28.08 16.52
CA THR A 4 28.16 28.08 15.59
C THR A 4 27.55 26.68 15.49
N PRO A 5 26.25 26.51 15.75
CA PRO A 5 25.58 25.22 15.52
C PRO A 5 25.60 24.92 14.01
N TYR A 6 26.14 23.75 13.64
CA TYR A 6 26.18 23.30 12.25
C TYR A 6 24.75 22.94 11.81
N MET A 7 24.16 23.75 10.93
CA MET A 7 22.82 23.51 10.40
C MET A 7 22.93 22.44 9.31
N LEU A 8 22.42 21.24 9.60
CA LEU A 8 22.37 20.15 8.62
C LEU A 8 21.43 20.55 7.48
N PRO A 9 21.78 20.28 6.20
CA PRO A 9 20.84 20.46 5.11
C PRO A 9 19.60 19.60 5.39
N SER A 10 18.42 20.21 5.33
CA SER A 10 17.17 19.46 5.38
C SER A 10 17.24 18.40 4.28
N VAL A 11 17.23 17.12 4.67
CA VAL A 11 17.04 16.04 3.71
C VAL A 11 15.79 16.40 2.93
N ALA A 12 15.96 16.72 1.65
CA ALA A 12 14.85 16.99 0.76
C ALA A 12 13.97 15.75 0.86
N GLN A 13 12.86 15.90 1.58
CA GLN A 13 11.80 14.93 1.65
C GLN A 13 11.47 14.66 0.19
N GLY A 14 11.92 13.49 -0.29
CA GLY A 14 11.68 13.02 -1.63
C GLY A 14 10.19 12.89 -1.77
N ASN A 15 9.57 14.00 -2.21
CA ASN A 15 8.23 14.08 -2.69
C ASN A 15 8.22 13.24 -3.96
N GLY A 16 8.09 11.92 -3.77
CA GLY A 16 7.74 10.97 -4.81
C GLY A 16 6.32 11.27 -5.25
N ARG A 17 6.15 12.40 -5.94
CA ARG A 17 5.02 12.67 -6.80
C ARG A 17 4.98 11.56 -7.83
N GLY A 18 4.13 10.58 -7.56
CA GLY A 18 3.72 9.53 -8.49
C GLY A 18 2.21 9.37 -8.47
N GLY A 19 1.48 10.49 -8.41
CA GLY A 19 0.03 10.52 -8.63
C GLY A 19 -0.25 10.71 -10.12
N SER A 20 -0.76 9.66 -10.76
CA SER A 20 -1.63 9.58 -11.96
C SER A 20 -1.87 8.07 -12.14
N ALA A 21 -2.96 7.44 -11.69
CA ALA A 21 -4.35 7.65 -12.09
C ALA A 21 -4.53 7.61 -13.62
N ASP A 22 -4.03 6.55 -14.28
CA ASP A 22 -4.62 6.00 -15.51
C ASP A 22 -3.98 4.62 -15.80
N GLY A 23 -4.80 3.59 -16.05
CA GLY A 23 -4.34 2.37 -16.73
C GLY A 23 -4.39 1.06 -15.94
N ASP A 24 -3.32 0.71 -15.22
CA ASP A 24 -3.13 -0.67 -14.75
C ASP A 24 -2.81 -0.72 -13.26
N PHE A 25 -3.58 -1.53 -12.54
CA PHE A 25 -3.21 -2.00 -11.21
C PHE A 25 -1.79 -2.59 -11.25
N ASP A 26 -1.06 -2.56 -10.14
CA ASP A 26 0.22 -3.25 -10.10
C ASP A 26 0.01 -4.73 -10.47
N PRO A 27 0.91 -5.40 -11.22
CA PRO A 27 0.74 -6.81 -11.58
C PRO A 27 0.56 -7.73 -10.36
N LEU A 28 1.07 -7.32 -9.19
CA LEU A 28 0.94 -8.05 -7.94
C LEU A 28 -0.28 -7.63 -7.12
N PHE A 29 -1.14 -6.77 -7.64
CA PHE A 29 -2.30 -6.23 -6.92
C PHE A 29 -3.24 -7.33 -6.44
N VAL A 30 -3.59 -8.27 -7.33
CA VAL A 30 -4.49 -9.39 -7.01
C VAL A 30 -3.86 -10.28 -5.92
N GLU A 31 -2.58 -10.60 -6.06
CA GLU A 31 -1.86 -11.41 -5.08
C GLU A 31 -1.76 -10.69 -3.73
N ALA A 32 -1.45 -9.40 -3.74
CA ALA A 32 -1.40 -8.57 -2.55
C ALA A 32 -2.77 -8.49 -1.86
N ALA A 33 -3.86 -8.35 -2.60
CA ALA A 33 -5.21 -8.33 -2.06
C ALA A 33 -5.52 -9.63 -1.32
N ARG A 34 -5.22 -10.79 -1.94
CA ARG A 34 -5.40 -12.11 -1.32
C ARG A 34 -4.59 -12.25 -0.04
N ILE A 35 -3.33 -11.82 -0.04
CA ILE A 35 -2.48 -11.89 1.15
C ILE A 35 -3.03 -10.98 2.26
N VAL A 36 -3.47 -9.77 1.94
CA VAL A 36 -4.01 -8.81 2.91
C VAL A 36 -5.31 -9.32 3.54
N VAL A 37 -6.21 -9.87 2.72
CA VAL A 37 -7.47 -10.49 3.19
C VAL A 37 -7.19 -11.72 4.05
N HIS A 38 -6.32 -12.63 3.62
CA HIS A 38 -5.98 -13.80 4.42
C HIS A 38 -5.29 -13.44 5.74
N ALA A 39 -4.46 -12.39 5.75
CA ALA A 39 -3.76 -11.95 6.96
C ALA A 39 -4.58 -11.00 7.84
N GLN A 40 -5.69 -10.46 7.33
CA GLN A 40 -6.49 -9.41 7.96
C GLN A 40 -5.65 -8.20 8.43
N GLN A 41 -4.58 -7.88 7.67
CA GLN A 41 -3.63 -6.81 8.00
C GLN A 41 -3.13 -6.07 6.75
N GLY A 42 -3.62 -4.85 6.52
CA GLY A 42 -3.19 -3.97 5.43
C GLY A 42 -1.90 -3.20 5.73
N SER A 43 -0.77 -3.91 5.88
CA SER A 43 0.53 -3.28 6.14
C SER A 43 1.53 -3.43 4.99
N THR A 44 2.31 -2.38 4.71
CA THR A 44 3.36 -2.40 3.67
C THR A 44 4.48 -3.38 4.00
N SER A 45 4.84 -3.56 5.27
CA SER A 45 5.86 -4.52 5.73
C SER A 45 5.44 -5.98 5.52
N LEU A 46 4.15 -6.27 5.53
CA LEU A 46 3.61 -7.59 5.22
C LEU A 46 3.78 -7.90 3.72
N LEU A 47 3.38 -6.97 2.85
CA LEU A 47 3.55 -7.14 1.40
C LEU A 47 5.02 -7.24 0.97
N GLN A 48 5.91 -6.41 1.54
CA GLN A 48 7.35 -6.49 1.26
C GLN A 48 7.91 -7.89 1.51
N ARG A 49 7.54 -8.53 2.63
CA ARG A 49 8.04 -9.86 3.00
C ARG A 49 7.43 -10.97 2.15
N ARG A 50 6.13 -10.89 1.87
CA ARG A 50 5.39 -11.94 1.15
C ARG A 50 5.67 -11.93 -0.35
N LEU A 51 5.69 -10.74 -0.96
CA LEU A 51 5.88 -10.56 -2.40
C LEU A 51 7.32 -10.24 -2.78
N ARG A 52 8.23 -10.09 -1.81
CA ARG A 52 9.65 -9.74 -2.01
C ARG A 52 9.84 -8.47 -2.83
N ILE A 53 8.98 -7.47 -2.59
CA ILE A 53 9.00 -6.17 -3.25
C ILE A 53 9.59 -5.09 -2.34
N GLY A 54 10.08 -4.00 -2.93
CA GLY A 54 10.55 -2.83 -2.18
C GLY A 54 9.42 -2.00 -1.58
N TYR A 55 9.76 -1.17 -0.59
CA TYR A 55 8.82 -0.31 0.15
C TYR A 55 7.92 0.54 -0.76
N SER A 56 8.49 1.24 -1.74
CA SER A 56 7.73 2.15 -2.60
C SER A 56 6.64 1.42 -3.41
N ARG A 57 6.94 0.20 -3.89
CA ARG A 57 5.94 -0.61 -4.60
C ARG A 57 4.86 -1.11 -3.64
N ALA A 58 5.25 -1.61 -2.46
CA ALA A 58 4.30 -2.05 -1.45
C ALA A 58 3.35 -0.92 -1.00
N ALA A 59 3.86 0.30 -0.83
CA ALA A 59 3.06 1.47 -0.50
C ALA A 59 2.05 1.78 -1.60
N ARG A 60 2.48 1.81 -2.87
CA ARG A 60 1.60 2.01 -4.02
C ARG A 60 0.49 0.97 -4.10
N ILE A 61 0.82 -0.31 -3.89
CA ILE A 61 -0.18 -1.39 -3.89
C ILE A 61 -1.19 -1.18 -2.77
N ILE A 62 -0.74 -0.82 -1.57
CA ILE A 62 -1.64 -0.53 -0.44
C ILE A 62 -2.59 0.64 -0.74
N ASP A 63 -2.10 1.69 -1.39
CA ASP A 63 -2.94 2.82 -1.82
C ASP A 63 -3.94 2.42 -2.94
N GLN A 64 -3.54 1.52 -3.85
CA GLN A 64 -4.46 0.93 -4.81
C GLN A 64 -5.54 0.08 -4.14
N LEU A 65 -5.17 -0.70 -3.10
CA LEU A 65 -6.11 -1.52 -2.34
C LEU A 65 -7.12 -0.65 -1.57
N GLU A 66 -6.69 0.51 -1.08
CA GLU A 66 -7.58 1.50 -0.46
C GLU A 66 -8.55 2.08 -1.48
N SER A 67 -8.03 2.48 -2.64
CA SER A 67 -8.83 3.02 -3.75
C SER A 67 -9.86 1.99 -4.27
N ALA A 68 -9.50 0.70 -4.22
CA ALA A 68 -10.40 -0.41 -4.53
C ALA A 68 -11.41 -0.73 -3.40
N GLY A 69 -11.28 -0.12 -2.23
CA GLY A 69 -12.14 -0.41 -1.06
C GLY A 69 -11.89 -1.78 -0.43
N ILE A 70 -10.70 -2.36 -0.62
CA ILE A 70 -10.30 -3.63 0.00
C ILE A 70 -9.70 -3.37 1.39
N VAL A 71 -8.96 -2.27 1.54
CA VAL A 71 -8.47 -1.77 2.84
C VAL A 71 -9.09 -0.41 3.15
N GLY A 72 -9.27 -0.15 4.45
CA GLY A 72 -9.74 1.12 4.97
C GLY A 72 -8.68 2.21 4.96
N PRO A 73 -9.04 3.43 5.37
CA PRO A 73 -8.14 4.58 5.36
C PRO A 73 -6.97 4.38 6.32
N PHE A 74 -5.91 5.13 6.08
CA PHE A 74 -4.73 5.12 6.93
C PHE A 74 -4.99 5.81 8.29
N ASP A 75 -4.85 5.05 9.38
CA ASP A 75 -5.02 5.54 10.76
C ASP A 75 -3.66 5.82 11.46
N GLY A 76 -2.76 6.49 10.73
CA GLY A 76 -1.52 7.04 11.29
C GLY A 76 -0.39 6.04 11.54
N SER A 77 -0.43 5.23 12.59
CA SER A 77 0.72 4.39 13.01
C SER A 77 0.45 2.88 12.92
N LYS A 78 -0.78 2.49 12.61
CA LYS A 78 -1.21 1.09 12.57
C LYS A 78 -1.37 0.58 11.14
N ALA A 79 -1.42 -0.74 11.02
CA ALA A 79 -1.83 -1.40 9.77
C ALA A 79 -3.25 -0.96 9.39
N ARG A 80 -3.51 -0.79 8.09
CA ARG A 80 -4.86 -0.45 7.61
C ARG A 80 -5.82 -1.59 7.93
N GLN A 81 -7.03 -1.23 8.35
CA GLN A 81 -8.12 -2.19 8.55
C GLN A 81 -8.45 -2.83 7.20
N VAL A 82 -8.69 -4.13 7.18
CA VAL A 82 -9.17 -4.83 5.99
C VAL A 82 -10.69 -4.81 6.01
N LEU A 83 -11.32 -4.40 4.90
CA LEU A 83 -12.77 -4.28 4.79
C LEU A 83 -13.44 -5.54 4.22
N ILE A 84 -12.62 -6.45 3.68
CA ILE A 84 -13.05 -7.71 3.08
C ILE A 84 -12.61 -8.85 3.98
N GLU A 85 -13.57 -9.67 4.42
CA GLU A 85 -13.31 -10.74 5.39
C GLU A 85 -13.19 -12.11 4.72
N SER A 86 -13.70 -12.26 3.49
CA SER A 86 -13.74 -13.55 2.78
C SER A 86 -13.16 -13.48 1.37
N ASP A 87 -12.58 -14.60 0.93
CA ASP A 87 -12.08 -14.77 -0.45
C ASP A 87 -13.21 -14.59 -1.49
N ALA A 88 -14.43 -15.00 -1.17
CA ALA A 88 -15.58 -14.84 -2.06
C ALA A 88 -15.93 -13.37 -2.30
N GLU A 89 -15.95 -12.55 -1.25
CA GLU A 89 -16.16 -11.10 -1.37
C GLU A 89 -15.00 -10.43 -2.12
N LEU A 90 -13.77 -10.88 -1.90
CA LEU A 90 -12.61 -10.39 -2.63
C LEU A 90 -12.75 -10.68 -4.13
N ASP A 91 -13.09 -11.90 -4.52
CA ASP A 91 -13.26 -12.28 -5.93
C ASP A 91 -14.40 -11.48 -6.58
N MET A 92 -15.53 -11.27 -5.89
CA MET A 92 -16.60 -10.39 -6.36
C MET A 92 -16.10 -8.95 -6.58
N ARG A 93 -15.28 -8.43 -5.65
CA ARG A 93 -14.73 -7.08 -5.74
C ARG A 93 -13.75 -6.94 -6.90
N LEU A 94 -12.89 -7.93 -7.11
CA LEU A 94 -11.96 -7.98 -8.24
C LEU A 94 -12.71 -8.09 -9.58
N GLY A 95 -13.83 -8.80 -9.62
CA GLY A 95 -14.73 -8.86 -10.78
C GLY A 95 -15.34 -7.52 -11.15
N GLN A 96 -15.74 -6.73 -10.16
CA GLN A 96 -16.22 -5.35 -10.40
C GLN A 96 -15.13 -4.44 -10.98
N LEU A 97 -13.85 -4.74 -10.71
CA LEU A 97 -12.70 -4.00 -11.21
C LEU A 97 -12.14 -4.56 -12.54
N GLY A 98 -12.71 -5.65 -13.06
CA GLY A 98 -12.25 -6.29 -14.30
C GLY A 98 -10.92 -7.06 -14.17
N LEU A 99 -10.58 -7.51 -12.96
CA LEU A 99 -9.31 -8.16 -12.61
C LEU A 99 -9.43 -9.68 -12.38
N THR A 100 -10.49 -10.31 -12.92
CA THR A 100 -10.80 -11.74 -12.72
C THR A 100 -10.35 -12.60 -13.88
#